data_AF-A0A2A7WNT8-F1
#
_entry.id   AF-A0A2A7WNT8-F1
#
_cell.length_a   1.000
_cell.length_b   1.000
_cell.length_c   1.000
_cell.angle_alpha   90.00
_cell.angle_beta   90.00
_cell.angle_gamma   90.00
#
_symmetry.space_group_name_H-M   'P 1'
#
loop_
_entity.id
_entity.type
_entity.pdbx_description
1 polymer ?
#
loop_
_entity_poly.entity_id
_entity_poly.type
_entity_poly.pdbx_seq_one_letter_code
_entity_poly.pdbx_strand_id
1 'polypeptide(L)'
;MIMEITHEILGEFKDRMRLGDDEDTNLLRILSASHKSLIRLCGYYNIESDEEFKELVFERSRYVYNDALEYFNTNFLSQINSLALDKALELIELEE
;
A
#
# COMPACT_ATOMS: atom_id res chain seq x y z
N MET A 1 -12.66 -1.40 -12.05
CA MET A 1 -12.40 -2.62 -11.26
C MET A 1 -11.41 -2.25 -10.18
N ILE A 2 -11.71 -2.54 -8.91
CA ILE A 2 -10.72 -2.42 -7.84
C ILE A 2 -9.73 -3.56 -8.11
N MET A 3 -8.48 -3.26 -8.45
CA MET A 3 -7.47 -4.31 -8.56
C MET A 3 -7.28 -4.91 -7.17
N GLU A 4 -7.57 -6.21 -7.11
CA GLU A 4 -7.56 -7.02 -5.91
C GLU A 4 -6.10 -7.40 -5.60
N ILE A 5 -5.74 -7.40 -4.32
CA ILE A 5 -4.41 -7.87 -3.90
C ILE A 5 -4.24 -9.31 -4.40
N THR A 6 -3.19 -9.56 -5.18
CA THR A 6 -2.92 -10.87 -5.76
C THR A 6 -2.26 -11.81 -4.74
N HIS A 7 -2.28 -13.11 -5.02
CA HIS A 7 -1.53 -14.08 -4.22
C HIS A 7 -0.01 -13.87 -4.28
N GLU A 8 0.50 -13.29 -5.37
CA GLU A 8 1.91 -12.92 -5.49
C GLU A 8 2.28 -11.80 -4.51
N ILE A 9 1.50 -10.71 -4.49
CA ILE A 9 1.68 -9.61 -3.53
C ILE A 9 1.52 -10.09 -2.07
N LEU A 10 0.59 -11.02 -1.82
CA LEU A 10 0.49 -11.67 -0.51
C LEU A 10 1.75 -12.46 -0.16
N GLY A 11 2.30 -13.22 -1.11
CA GLY A 11 3.53 -13.99 -0.95
C GLY A 11 4.71 -13.08 -0.59
N GLU A 12 4.91 -12.00 -1.35
CA GLU A 12 5.95 -11.00 -1.08
C GLU A 12 5.82 -10.39 0.33
N PHE A 13 4.60 -10.04 0.74
CA PHE A 13 4.35 -9.51 2.07
C PHE A 13 4.66 -10.55 3.17
N LYS A 14 4.28 -11.82 2.98
CA LYS A 14 4.58 -12.91 3.91
C LYS A 14 6.08 -13.15 4.04
N ASP A 15 6.80 -13.19 2.92
CA ASP A 15 8.25 -13.37 2.90
C ASP A 15 8.96 -12.25 3.67
N ARG A 16 8.52 -11.01 3.45
CA ARG A 16 9.01 -9.84 4.18
C ARG A 16 8.76 -9.94 5.69
N MET A 17 7.56 -10.38 6.07
CA MET A 17 7.13 -10.48 7.47
C MET A 17 7.58 -11.77 8.16
N ARG A 18 8.14 -12.73 7.40
CA ARG A 18 8.47 -14.09 7.84
C ARG A 18 7.26 -14.85 8.39
N LEU A 19 6.12 -14.74 7.70
CA LEU A 19 4.85 -15.39 8.06
C LEU A 19 4.60 -16.64 7.23
N GLY A 20 3.84 -17.59 7.80
CA GLY A 20 3.31 -18.76 7.08
C GLY A 20 1.91 -18.53 6.50
N ASP A 21 1.29 -19.58 6.00
CA ASP A 21 0.01 -19.51 5.25
C ASP A 21 -1.25 -19.50 6.14
N ASP A 22 -1.11 -19.73 7.45
CA ASP A 22 -2.24 -19.94 8.38
C ASP A 22 -3.17 -18.70 8.51
N GLU A 23 -2.70 -17.51 8.12
CA GLU A 23 -3.42 -16.25 8.27
C GLU A 23 -3.75 -15.57 6.93
N ASP A 24 -3.61 -16.25 5.79
CA ASP A 24 -3.74 -15.67 4.44
C ASP A 24 -5.01 -14.84 4.26
N THR A 25 -6.15 -15.31 4.76
CA THR A 25 -7.43 -14.57 4.67
C THR A 25 -7.37 -13.23 5.42
N ASN A 26 -6.73 -13.20 6.59
CA ASN A 26 -6.57 -11.98 7.37
C ASN A 26 -5.57 -11.03 6.68
N LEU A 27 -4.44 -11.56 6.22
CA LEU A 27 -3.40 -10.80 5.53
C LEU A 27 -3.93 -10.15 4.24
N LEU A 28 -4.71 -10.88 3.44
CA LEU A 28 -5.37 -10.34 2.24
C LEU A 28 -6.32 -9.19 2.57
N ARG A 29 -7.07 -9.28 3.67
CA ARG A 29 -7.95 -8.20 4.14
C ARG A 29 -7.15 -6.97 4.55
N ILE A 30 -6.06 -7.16 5.29
CA ILE A 30 -5.17 -6.09 5.74
C ILE A 30 -4.53 -5.39 4.52
N LEU A 31 -3.91 -6.15 3.62
CA LEU A 31 -3.29 -5.62 2.40
C LEU A 31 -4.31 -4.87 1.54
N SER A 32 -5.50 -5.44 1.36
CA SER A 32 -6.55 -4.81 0.55
C SER A 32 -7.05 -3.51 1.16
N ALA A 33 -7.18 -3.44 2.49
CA ALA A 33 -7.57 -2.22 3.19
C ALA A 33 -6.47 -1.16 3.09
N SER A 34 -5.20 -1.54 3.26
CA SER A 34 -4.05 -0.64 3.12
C SER A 34 -3.90 -0.08 1.72
N HIS A 35 -4.01 -0.93 0.70
CA HIS A 35 -3.98 -0.52 -0.71
C HIS A 35 -5.08 0.48 -1.02
N LYS A 36 -6.33 0.20 -0.63
CA LYS A 36 -7.46 1.13 -0.83
C LYS A 36 -7.26 2.45 -0.09
N SER A 37 -6.73 2.42 1.13
CA SER A 37 -6.44 3.64 1.88
C SER A 37 -5.38 4.48 1.19
N LEU A 38 -4.31 3.87 0.69
CA LEU A 38 -3.22 4.59 0.04
C LEU A 38 -3.61 5.09 -1.35
N ILE A 39 -4.43 4.37 -2.12
CA ILE A 39 -5.01 4.91 -3.36
C ILE A 39 -5.78 6.20 -3.09
N ARG A 40 -6.52 6.28 -1.97
CA ARG A 40 -7.27 7.50 -1.61
C ARG A 40 -6.38 8.67 -1.22
N LEU A 41 -5.20 8.40 -0.65
CA LEU A 41 -4.28 9.42 -0.15
C LEU A 41 -3.30 9.89 -1.23
N CYS A 42 -2.77 8.96 -2.02
CA CYS A 42 -1.70 9.18 -2.99
C CYS A 42 -2.20 9.23 -4.43
N GLY A 43 -3.45 8.83 -4.68
CA GLY A 43 -3.96 8.55 -6.02
C GLY A 43 -3.59 7.14 -6.51
N TYR A 44 -3.96 6.82 -7.75
CA TYR A 44 -3.80 5.46 -8.27
C TYR A 44 -2.35 5.20 -8.73
N TYR A 45 -1.75 4.17 -8.15
CA TYR A 45 -0.49 3.57 -8.55
C TYR A 45 -0.70 2.07 -8.75
N ASN A 46 -0.04 1.49 -9.75
CA ASN A 46 -0.10 0.05 -9.95
C ASN A 46 0.86 -0.64 -8.96
N ILE A 47 0.29 -1.31 -7.95
CA ILE A 47 1.05 -2.02 -6.91
C ILE A 47 2.01 -3.08 -7.46
N GLU A 48 1.78 -3.65 -8.65
CA GLU A 48 2.68 -4.67 -9.21
C GLU A 48 3.97 -4.05 -9.78
N SER A 49 3.90 -2.83 -10.30
CA SER A 49 5.01 -2.18 -11.01
C SER A 49 5.62 -0.99 -10.28
N ASP A 50 4.91 -0.41 -9.32
CA ASP A 50 5.38 0.75 -8.54
C ASP A 50 5.92 0.27 -7.19
N GLU A 51 7.25 0.14 -7.10
CA GLU A 51 7.93 -0.39 -5.92
C GLU A 51 7.80 0.53 -4.69
N GLU A 52 7.77 1.85 -4.87
CA GLU A 52 7.63 2.78 -3.75
C GLU A 52 6.23 2.72 -3.15
N PHE A 53 5.21 2.69 -4.00
CA PHE A 53 3.83 2.54 -3.56
C PHE A 53 3.58 1.16 -2.96
N LYS A 54 4.12 0.08 -3.56
CA LYS A 54 4.04 -1.28 -3.02
C LYS A 54 4.65 -1.35 -1.62
N GLU A 55 5.85 -0.77 -1.46
CA GLU A 55 6.53 -0.70 -0.17
C GLU A 55 5.68 0.02 0.87
N LEU A 56 5.07 1.15 0.52
CA LEU A 56 4.18 1.90 1.43
C LEU A 56 2.92 1.11 1.81
N VAL A 57 2.36 0.32 0.89
CA VAL A 57 1.24 -0.60 1.18
C VAL A 57 1.65 -1.68 2.17
N PHE A 58 2.84 -2.26 2.00
CA PHE A 58 3.38 -3.25 2.93
C PHE A 58 3.66 -2.65 4.31
N GLU A 59 4.25 -1.45 4.37
CA GLU A 59 4.46 -0.72 5.61
C GLU A 59 3.15 -0.49 6.36
N ARG A 60 2.13 0.05 5.70
CA ARG A 60 0.83 0.26 6.33
C ARG A 60 0.22 -1.04 6.83
N SER A 61 0.34 -2.10 6.04
CA SER A 61 -0.17 -3.43 6.38
C SER A 61 0.53 -4.02 7.59
N ARG A 62 1.86 -3.83 7.70
CA ARG A 62 2.62 -4.21 8.89
C ARG A 62 2.16 -3.46 10.14
N TYR A 63 1.86 -2.16 10.02
CA TYR A 63 1.36 -1.37 11.13
C TYR A 63 -0.03 -1.85 11.59
N VAL A 64 -0.93 -2.22 10.66
CA VAL A 64 -2.22 -2.82 11.02
C VAL A 64 -2.03 -4.18 11.69
N TYR A 65 -1.18 -5.04 11.13
CA TYR A 65 -0.93 -6.39 11.68
C TYR A 65 -0.38 -6.33 13.11
N ASN A 66 0.47 -5.36 13.40
CA ASN A 66 1.08 -5.17 14.72
C ASN A 66 0.28 -4.23 15.65
N ASP A 67 -0.99 -3.94 15.33
CA ASP A 67 -1.87 -3.05 16.12
C ASP A 67 -1.24 -1.69 16.44
N ALA A 68 -0.58 -1.10 15.45
CA ALA A 68 0.21 0.12 15.56
C ALA A 68 -0.22 1.20 14.54
N LEU A 69 -1.41 1.06 13.94
CA LEU A 69 -1.84 1.89 12.81
C LEU A 69 -1.84 3.40 13.14
N GLU A 70 -2.06 3.80 14.40
CA GLU A 70 -2.04 5.21 14.79
C GLU A 70 -0.73 5.93 14.48
N TYR A 71 0.40 5.21 14.40
CA TYR A 71 1.71 5.80 14.15
C TYR A 71 2.04 5.91 12.65
N PHE A 72 1.30 5.23 11.78
CA PHE A 72 1.65 5.09 10.36
C PHE A 72 1.72 6.44 9.64
N ASN A 73 0.66 7.25 9.75
CA ASN A 73 0.57 8.52 9.01
C ASN A 73 1.67 9.50 9.43
N THR A 74 2.11 9.48 10.69
CA THR A 74 3.21 10.33 11.16
C THR A 74 4.55 9.83 10.62
N ASN A 75 4.80 8.52 10.67
CA ASN A 75 6.08 7.93 10.29
C ASN A 75 6.33 7.97 8.77
N PHE A 76 5.26 7.95 7.96
CA PHE A 76 5.34 7.93 6.50
C PHE A 76 4.77 9.20 5.83
N LEU A 77 4.62 10.29 6.60
CA LEU A 77 4.02 11.53 6.11
C LEU A 77 4.71 12.06 4.85
N SER A 78 6.05 12.02 4.82
CA SER A 78 6.84 12.46 3.68
C SER A 78 6.53 11.65 2.42
N GLN A 79 6.54 10.31 2.51
CA GLN A 79 6.30 9.42 1.39
C GLN A 79 4.87 9.55 0.84
N ILE A 80 3.88 9.66 1.75
CA ILE A 80 2.49 9.89 1.37
C ILE A 80 2.36 11.21 0.59
N ASN A 81 2.97 12.29 1.08
CA ASN A 81 2.90 13.58 0.42
C ASN A 81 3.63 13.59 -0.92
N SER A 82 4.81 12.96 -1.02
CA SER A 82 5.55 12.84 -2.27
C SER A 82 4.73 12.14 -3.34
N LEU A 83 4.22 10.93 -3.07
CA LEU A 83 3.41 10.19 -4.03
C LEU A 83 2.11 10.92 -4.39
N ALA A 84 1.47 11.60 -3.43
CA ALA A 84 0.28 12.39 -3.71
C ALA A 84 0.56 13.59 -4.64
N LEU A 85 1.68 14.29 -4.41
CA LEU A 85 2.09 15.43 -5.23
C LEU A 85 2.49 14.97 -6.64
N ASP A 86 3.27 13.91 -6.76
CA ASP A 86 3.70 13.37 -8.06
C ASP A 86 2.49 12.97 -8.92
N LYS A 87 1.49 12.31 -8.30
CA LYS A 87 0.25 11.96 -9.00
C LYS A 87 -0.55 13.18 -9.42
N ALA A 88 -0.60 14.22 -8.58
CA ALA A 88 -1.30 15.45 -8.90
C ALA A 88 -0.65 16.18 -10.08
N LEU A 89 0.69 16.21 -10.14
CA LEU A 89 1.44 16.80 -11.26
C LEU A 89 1.23 16.03 -12.56
N GLU A 90 1.28 14.70 -12.54
CA GLU A 90 0.99 13.85 -13.70
C GLU A 90 -0.39 14.14 -14.30
N LEU A 91 -1.41 14.31 -13.46
CA LEU A 91 -2.76 14.61 -13.92
C LEU A 91 -2.88 15.99 -14.57
N ILE A 92 -2.10 16.98 -14.11
CA ILE A 92 -2.07 18.32 -14.71
C ILE A 92 -1.41 18.27 -16.10
N GLU A 93 -0.29 17.54 -16.24
CA GLU A 93 0.40 17.40 -17.54
C GLU A 93 -0.45 16.69 -18.60
N LEU A 94 -1.40 15.85 -18.20
CA LEU A 94 -2.34 15.17 -19.12
C LEU A 94 -3.50 16.06 -19.59
N GLU A 95 -3.75 17.18 -18.91
CA GLU A 95 -4.81 18.14 -19.27
C GLU A 95 -4.34 19.23 -20.25
N GLU A 96 -3.02 19.36 -20.50
CA GLU A 96 -2.40 20.28 -21.46
C GLU A 96 -2.16 19.66 -22.85
#